data_AF-A0A4U0EW22-F1
#
_entry.id   AF-A0A4U0EW22-F1
#
_cell.length_a   1.000
_cell.length_b   1.000
_cell.length_c   1.000
_cell.angle_alpha   90.00
_cell.angle_beta   90.00
_cell.angle_gamma   90.00
#
_symmetry.space_group_name_H-M   'P 1'
#
loop_
_entity.id
_entity.type
_entity.pdbx_description
1 polymer ?
#
loop_
_entity_poly.entity_id
_entity_poly.type
_entity_poly.pdbx_seq_one_letter_code
_entity_poly.pdbx_strand_id
1 'polypeptide(L)'
;MDRRLLGNILIVVLVILIGSGVLMYLMPFNKGIASLHTFFSMLFVLGMIFHLINNKLPLTNYISGKRQSKFKKLQAPLIFSIAILVVVSLYFQVPGFSAFYEFGNQIRNQQLGKKEVNFDYEVIDIKRAIGKHTISVELKKGEAFQYPLFAIWIEDAQGNYIQTLYISRVISSSKFDFGKKVNGTWESATVRRPEALPYWSHKRGIKAADGLYMPLGNSSDIDAYSGATPTGNFIINSKSEITKGNYKILVELNQSYDWNEYYTKDRYPNDKIYSGSGQVGQPSLIYEAQISSNDFDSNAYKLMNLVGHGHYSGKNGELYEDLSQVTSAKKIADRIIIHLK
;
A
#
# COMPACT_ATOMS: atom_id res chain seq x y z
N MET A 1 -59.45 -14.57 -4.62
CA MET A 1 -58.77 -14.94 -5.89
C MET A 1 -58.65 -16.45 -5.95
N ASP A 2 -58.87 -17.05 -7.10
CA ASP A 2 -58.72 -18.50 -7.27
C ASP A 2 -57.28 -18.92 -6.91
N ARG A 3 -57.14 -19.97 -6.08
CA ARG A 3 -55.83 -20.41 -5.58
C ARG A 3 -54.94 -20.98 -6.69
N ARG A 4 -55.53 -21.64 -7.69
CA ARG A 4 -54.78 -22.20 -8.82
C ARG A 4 -54.27 -21.08 -9.72
N LEU A 5 -55.12 -20.09 -10.00
CA LEU A 5 -54.74 -18.90 -10.75
C LEU A 5 -53.59 -18.15 -10.06
N LEU A 6 -53.71 -17.87 -8.77
CA LEU A 6 -52.64 -17.19 -8.01
C LEU A 6 -51.33 -18.00 -7.99
N GLY A 7 -51.42 -19.32 -7.83
CA GLY A 7 -50.26 -20.21 -7.88
C GLY A 7 -49.55 -20.14 -9.23
N ASN A 8 -50.29 -20.19 -10.33
CA ASN A 8 -49.73 -20.09 -11.68
C ASN A 8 -49.06 -18.73 -11.93
N ILE A 9 -49.67 -17.62 -11.47
CA ILE A 9 -49.06 -16.28 -11.55
C ILE A 9 -47.73 -16.25 -10.79
N LEU A 10 -47.70 -16.76 -9.56
CA LEU A 10 -46.48 -16.79 -8.74
C LEU A 10 -45.36 -17.63 -9.36
N ILE A 11 -45.69 -18.77 -10.00
CA ILE A 11 -44.71 -19.60 -10.69
C ILE A 11 -44.08 -18.84 -11.86
N VAL A 12 -44.89 -18.18 -12.69
CA VAL A 12 -44.38 -17.40 -13.82
C VAL A 12 -43.48 -16.25 -13.34
N VAL A 13 -43.92 -15.51 -12.32
CA VAL A 13 -43.13 -14.42 -11.74
C VAL A 13 -41.82 -14.95 -11.15
N LEU A 14 -41.85 -16.09 -10.45
CA LEU A 14 -40.65 -16.72 -9.89
C LEU A 14 -39.64 -17.10 -10.97
N VAL A 15 -40.07 -17.67 -12.10
CA VAL A 15 -39.18 -18.01 -13.22
C VAL A 15 -38.49 -16.77 -13.78
N ILE A 16 -39.22 -15.66 -13.92
CA ILE A 16 -38.66 -14.38 -14.37
C ILE A 16 -37.63 -13.85 -13.36
N LEU A 17 -37.92 -13.94 -12.06
CA LEU A 17 -36.99 -13.53 -11.00
C LEU A 17 -35.71 -14.37 -10.97
N ILE A 18 -35.82 -15.69 -11.14
CA ILE A 18 -34.65 -16.58 -11.20
C ILE A 18 -33.79 -16.21 -12.41
N GLY A 19 -34.38 -16.11 -13.61
CA GLY A 19 -33.63 -15.78 -14.82
C GLY A 19 -32.95 -14.42 -14.74
N SER A 20 -33.70 -13.39 -14.35
CA SER A 20 -33.16 -12.03 -14.19
C SER A 20 -32.13 -11.93 -13.06
N GLY A 21 -32.30 -12.65 -11.96
CA GLY A 21 -31.34 -12.71 -10.85
C GLY A 21 -30.03 -13.39 -11.23
N VAL A 22 -30.09 -14.52 -11.97
CA VAL A 22 -28.90 -15.19 -12.51
C VAL A 22 -28.16 -14.29 -13.49
N LEU A 23 -28.89 -13.60 -14.37
CA LEU A 23 -28.28 -12.64 -15.29
C LEU A 23 -27.61 -11.48 -14.56
N MET A 24 -28.26 -10.88 -13.54
CA MET A 24 -27.65 -9.84 -12.71
C MET A 24 -26.43 -10.35 -11.94
N TYR A 25 -26.40 -11.62 -11.57
CA TYR A 25 -25.28 -12.24 -10.89
C TYR A 25 -24.07 -12.40 -11.83
N LEU A 26 -24.29 -12.86 -13.07
CA LEU A 26 -23.24 -13.23 -14.01
C LEU A 26 -22.81 -12.11 -14.98
N MET A 27 -23.66 -11.14 -15.27
CA MET A 27 -23.40 -10.09 -16.27
C MET A 27 -23.20 -8.72 -15.63
N PRO A 28 -22.38 -7.83 -16.25
CA PRO A 28 -22.31 -6.43 -15.87
C PRO A 28 -23.70 -5.78 -15.84
N PHE A 29 -23.80 -4.69 -15.07
CA PHE A 29 -25.07 -3.99 -14.87
C PHE A 29 -25.74 -3.65 -16.21
N ASN A 30 -26.97 -4.14 -16.38
CA ASN A 30 -27.83 -3.81 -17.49
C ASN A 30 -29.17 -3.28 -16.95
N LYS A 31 -29.52 -2.05 -17.36
CA LYS A 31 -30.75 -1.38 -16.90
C LYS A 31 -32.01 -2.20 -17.19
N GLY A 32 -32.08 -2.87 -18.33
CA GLY A 32 -33.24 -3.68 -18.72
C GLY A 32 -33.43 -4.89 -17.82
N ILE A 33 -32.35 -5.63 -17.55
CA ILE A 33 -32.38 -6.82 -16.67
C ILE A 33 -32.71 -6.41 -15.23
N ALA A 34 -32.09 -5.33 -14.73
CA ALA A 34 -32.36 -4.81 -13.40
C ALA A 34 -33.83 -4.35 -13.26
N SER A 35 -34.35 -3.61 -14.26
CA SER A 35 -35.74 -3.13 -14.26
C SER A 35 -36.72 -4.31 -14.26
N LEU A 36 -36.45 -5.34 -15.06
CA LEU A 36 -37.25 -6.57 -15.09
C LEU A 36 -37.26 -7.25 -13.72
N HIS A 37 -36.09 -7.46 -13.11
CA HIS A 37 -35.99 -8.09 -11.79
C HIS A 37 -36.74 -7.29 -10.72
N THR A 38 -36.51 -5.98 -10.64
CA THR A 38 -37.15 -5.12 -9.64
C THR A 38 -38.66 -5.06 -9.80
N PHE A 39 -39.17 -4.88 -11.01
CA PHE A 39 -40.61 -4.82 -11.26
C PHE A 39 -41.31 -6.13 -10.89
N PHE A 40 -40.79 -7.26 -11.37
CA PHE A 40 -41.35 -8.57 -11.04
C PHE A 40 -41.15 -8.94 -9.56
N SER A 41 -40.16 -8.37 -8.87
CA SER A 41 -39.97 -8.57 -7.42
C SER A 41 -41.10 -7.89 -6.64
N MET A 42 -41.49 -6.68 -7.03
CA MET A 42 -42.64 -5.98 -6.44
C MET A 42 -43.94 -6.76 -6.69
N LEU A 43 -44.15 -7.27 -7.91
CA LEU A 43 -45.30 -8.12 -8.23
C LEU A 43 -45.30 -9.42 -7.42
N PHE A 44 -44.13 -10.03 -7.22
CA PHE A 44 -43.99 -11.23 -6.41
C PHE A 44 -44.38 -10.98 -4.96
N VAL A 45 -43.93 -9.86 -4.36
CA VAL A 45 -44.29 -9.47 -2.99
C VAL A 45 -45.80 -9.30 -2.87
N LEU A 46 -46.43 -8.58 -3.81
CA LEU A 46 -47.89 -8.40 -3.83
C LEU A 46 -48.63 -9.74 -3.98
N GLY A 47 -48.21 -10.58 -4.92
CA GLY A 47 -48.76 -11.92 -5.12
C GLY A 47 -48.61 -12.80 -3.87
N MET A 48 -47.47 -12.71 -3.19
CA MET A 48 -47.21 -13.45 -1.96
C MET A 48 -48.11 -12.99 -0.82
N ILE A 49 -48.41 -11.70 -0.68
CA ILE A 49 -49.39 -11.21 0.31
C ILE A 49 -50.75 -11.88 0.07
N PHE A 50 -51.25 -11.88 -1.17
CA PHE A 50 -52.49 -12.58 -1.51
C PHE A 50 -52.41 -14.08 -1.24
N HIS A 51 -51.25 -14.70 -1.47
CA HIS A 51 -51.04 -16.13 -1.24
C HIS A 51 -51.10 -16.47 0.25
N LEU A 52 -50.47 -15.65 1.09
CA LEU A 52 -50.49 -15.79 2.55
C LEU A 52 -51.92 -15.67 3.09
N ILE A 53 -52.70 -14.68 2.62
CA ILE A 53 -54.09 -14.48 3.03
C ILE A 53 -54.95 -15.68 2.60
N ASN A 54 -54.85 -16.10 1.34
CA ASN A 54 -55.68 -17.18 0.80
C ASN A 54 -55.33 -18.57 1.36
N ASN A 55 -54.12 -18.75 1.92
CA ASN A 55 -53.61 -20.05 2.40
C ASN A 55 -53.17 -20.02 3.87
N LYS A 56 -53.74 -19.11 4.69
CA LYS A 56 -53.38 -18.95 6.10
C LYS A 56 -53.38 -20.27 6.89
N LEU A 57 -54.46 -21.06 6.81
CA LEU A 57 -54.58 -22.31 7.58
C LEU A 57 -53.53 -23.37 7.15
N PRO A 58 -53.38 -23.73 5.86
CA PRO A 58 -52.28 -24.59 5.42
C PRO A 58 -50.90 -24.12 5.86
N LEU A 59 -50.58 -22.83 5.67
CA LEU A 59 -49.28 -22.26 6.03
C LEU A 59 -49.00 -22.32 7.54
N THR A 60 -49.99 -21.99 8.37
CA THR A 60 -49.85 -22.15 9.83
C THR A 60 -49.64 -23.61 10.24
N ASN A 61 -50.24 -24.57 9.54
CA ASN A 61 -50.00 -25.99 9.82
C ASN A 61 -48.58 -26.42 9.44
N TYR A 62 -48.02 -25.90 8.35
CA TYR A 62 -46.62 -26.14 7.96
C TYR A 62 -45.64 -25.55 8.98
N ILE A 63 -45.87 -24.31 9.42
CA ILE A 63 -44.99 -23.63 10.39
C ILE A 63 -45.08 -24.28 11.77
N SER A 64 -46.29 -24.60 12.25
CA SER A 64 -46.50 -25.20 13.57
C SER A 64 -46.18 -26.70 13.63
N GLY A 65 -46.02 -27.36 12.47
CA GLY A 65 -45.91 -28.81 12.40
C GLY A 65 -47.12 -29.51 13.02
N LYS A 66 -48.34 -29.01 12.77
CA LYS A 66 -49.58 -29.58 13.30
C LYS A 66 -49.66 -31.06 12.88
N ARG A 67 -49.89 -31.97 13.85
CA ARG A 67 -49.91 -33.43 13.68
C ARG A 67 -48.57 -34.07 13.25
N GLN A 68 -47.44 -33.37 13.45
CA GLN A 68 -46.10 -33.93 13.22
C GLN A 68 -45.41 -34.35 14.53
N SER A 69 -44.39 -35.20 14.43
CA SER A 69 -43.57 -35.62 15.58
C SER A 69 -42.73 -34.47 16.14
N LYS A 70 -42.26 -34.61 17.40
CA LYS A 70 -41.55 -33.55 18.14
C LYS A 70 -40.40 -32.93 17.35
N PHE A 71 -39.57 -33.74 16.68
CA PHE A 71 -38.45 -33.26 15.87
C PHE A 71 -38.90 -32.56 14.57
N LYS A 72 -39.95 -33.05 13.91
CA LYS A 72 -40.47 -32.41 12.68
C LYS A 72 -41.07 -31.04 12.94
N LYS A 73 -41.58 -30.77 14.15
CA LYS A 73 -42.05 -29.43 14.55
C LYS A 73 -40.92 -28.39 14.62
N LEU A 74 -39.66 -28.82 14.81
CA LEU A 74 -38.51 -27.91 14.88
C LEU A 74 -37.97 -27.49 13.51
N GLN A 75 -38.47 -28.07 12.41
CA GLN A 75 -37.99 -27.79 11.06
C GLN A 75 -38.20 -26.33 10.66
N ALA A 76 -39.40 -25.78 10.85
CA ALA A 76 -39.68 -24.39 10.47
C ALA A 76 -38.85 -23.39 11.31
N PRO A 77 -38.82 -23.47 12.65
CA PRO A 77 -37.95 -22.63 13.47
C PRO A 77 -36.47 -22.73 13.07
N LEU A 78 -35.96 -23.93 12.79
CA LEU A 78 -34.58 -24.12 12.35
C LEU A 78 -34.30 -23.41 11.02
N ILE A 79 -35.17 -23.57 10.02
CA ILE A 79 -35.03 -22.91 8.72
C ILE A 79 -35.05 -21.38 8.88
N PHE A 80 -35.97 -20.84 9.68
CA PHE A 80 -36.02 -19.40 9.93
C PHE A 80 -34.78 -18.89 10.66
N SER A 81 -34.29 -19.61 11.67
CA SER A 81 -33.05 -19.26 12.37
C SER A 81 -31.85 -19.26 11.43
N ILE A 82 -31.71 -20.25 10.55
CA ILE A 82 -30.65 -20.29 9.54
C ILE A 82 -30.79 -19.12 8.57
N ALA A 83 -31.99 -18.83 8.07
CA ALA A 83 -32.21 -17.72 7.15
C ALA A 83 -31.89 -16.36 7.80
N ILE A 84 -32.32 -16.14 9.04
CA ILE A 84 -32.00 -14.93 9.82
C ILE A 84 -30.49 -14.83 10.03
N LEU A 85 -29.83 -15.93 10.42
CA LEU A 85 -28.38 -15.96 10.61
C LEU A 85 -27.66 -15.56 9.31
N VAL A 86 -28.05 -16.12 8.17
CA VAL A 86 -27.44 -15.78 6.87
C VAL A 86 -27.66 -14.30 6.53
N VAL A 87 -28.88 -13.77 6.72
CA VAL A 87 -29.18 -12.36 6.44
C VAL A 87 -28.37 -11.43 7.35
N VAL A 88 -28.32 -11.71 8.64
CA VAL A 88 -27.55 -10.93 9.62
C VAL A 88 -26.06 -11.00 9.30
N SER A 89 -25.53 -12.18 9.02
CA SER A 89 -24.12 -12.35 8.65
C SER A 89 -23.75 -11.59 7.37
N LEU A 90 -24.63 -11.61 6.35
CA LEU A 90 -24.43 -10.84 5.13
C LEU A 90 -24.50 -9.32 5.38
N TYR A 91 -25.46 -8.86 6.20
CA TYR A 91 -25.63 -7.45 6.53
C TYR A 91 -24.44 -6.88 7.31
N PHE A 92 -23.91 -7.64 8.27
CA PHE A 92 -22.73 -7.25 9.05
C PHE A 92 -21.39 -7.66 8.42
N GLN A 93 -21.41 -8.13 7.16
CA GLN A 93 -20.21 -8.47 6.39
C GLN A 93 -19.28 -9.46 7.13
N VAL A 94 -19.86 -10.48 7.78
CA VAL A 94 -19.10 -11.51 8.47
C VAL A 94 -18.20 -12.23 7.45
N PRO A 95 -16.88 -12.38 7.72
CA PRO A 95 -15.96 -13.02 6.79
C PRO A 95 -16.44 -14.41 6.33
N GLY A 96 -16.34 -14.67 5.02
CA GLY A 96 -16.74 -15.94 4.40
C GLY A 96 -18.21 -16.04 3.97
N PHE A 97 -19.12 -15.24 4.52
CA PHE A 97 -20.54 -15.27 4.11
C PHE A 97 -20.78 -14.59 2.75
N SER A 98 -19.91 -13.66 2.34
CA SER A 98 -19.96 -12.93 1.06
C SER A 98 -19.32 -13.67 -0.12
N ALA A 99 -18.71 -14.84 0.09
CA ALA A 99 -17.92 -15.53 -0.94
C ALA A 99 -18.69 -15.75 -2.27
N PHE A 100 -19.99 -16.06 -2.18
CA PHE A 100 -20.84 -16.20 -3.36
C PHE A 100 -21.02 -14.86 -4.10
N TYR A 101 -21.30 -13.78 -3.36
CA TYR A 101 -21.40 -12.45 -3.95
C TYR A 101 -20.08 -12.01 -4.61
N GLU A 102 -18.95 -12.26 -3.93
CA GLU A 102 -17.60 -11.95 -4.41
C GLU A 102 -17.26 -12.68 -5.70
N PHE A 103 -17.59 -13.97 -5.79
CA PHE A 103 -17.41 -14.76 -7.02
C PHE A 103 -18.18 -14.16 -8.21
N GLY A 104 -19.46 -13.85 -8.02
CA GLY A 104 -20.23 -13.17 -9.07
C GLY A 104 -19.65 -11.80 -9.43
N ASN A 105 -19.15 -11.06 -8.44
CA ASN A 105 -18.51 -9.77 -8.66
C ASN A 105 -17.22 -9.87 -9.48
N GLN A 106 -16.40 -10.88 -9.21
CA GLN A 106 -15.18 -11.17 -9.98
C GLN A 106 -15.49 -11.45 -11.45
N ILE A 107 -16.51 -12.28 -11.73
CA ILE A 107 -16.95 -12.55 -13.11
C ILE A 107 -17.37 -11.28 -13.83
N ARG A 108 -18.18 -10.42 -13.19
CA ARG A 108 -18.62 -9.15 -13.77
C ARG A 108 -17.45 -8.18 -14.01
N ASN A 109 -16.51 -8.10 -13.06
CA ASN A 109 -15.33 -7.25 -13.17
C ASN A 109 -14.42 -7.69 -14.34
N GLN A 110 -14.22 -8.99 -14.52
CA GLN A 110 -13.47 -9.54 -15.65
C GLN A 110 -14.09 -9.17 -17.01
N GLN A 111 -15.42 -9.26 -17.14
CA GLN A 111 -16.13 -8.88 -18.38
C GLN A 111 -16.01 -7.39 -18.71
N LEU A 112 -15.84 -6.54 -17.70
CA LEU A 112 -15.61 -5.10 -17.89
C LEU A 112 -14.15 -4.74 -18.17
N GLY A 113 -13.24 -5.73 -18.22
CA GLY A 113 -11.80 -5.49 -18.32
C GLY A 113 -11.22 -4.77 -17.10
N LYS A 114 -11.94 -4.73 -15.97
CA LYS A 114 -11.43 -4.13 -14.73
C LYS A 114 -10.40 -5.07 -14.12
N LYS A 115 -9.16 -4.59 -14.00
CA LYS A 115 -8.13 -5.22 -13.20
C LYS A 115 -8.16 -4.59 -11.81
N GLU A 116 -8.44 -5.39 -10.78
CA GLU A 116 -8.20 -4.96 -9.40
C GLU A 116 -6.69 -4.91 -9.17
N VAL A 117 -6.19 -3.73 -8.82
CA VAL A 117 -4.80 -3.51 -8.41
C VAL A 117 -4.86 -3.01 -6.98
N ASN A 118 -4.46 -3.86 -6.02
CA ASN A 118 -4.32 -3.44 -4.64
C ASN A 118 -3.03 -2.64 -4.51
N PHE A 119 -3.12 -1.44 -3.94
CA PHE A 119 -1.98 -0.61 -3.57
C PHE A 119 -1.84 -0.66 -2.06
N ASP A 120 -1.18 -1.68 -1.55
CA ASP A 120 -0.86 -1.76 -0.13
C ASP A 120 0.27 -0.76 0.20
N TYR A 121 0.06 0.03 1.25
CA TYR A 121 1.06 0.97 1.79
C TYR A 121 1.41 0.56 3.22
N GLU A 122 2.71 0.44 3.49
CA GLU A 122 3.23 0.37 4.85
C GLU A 122 3.32 1.78 5.43
N VAL A 123 2.60 2.05 6.53
CA VAL A 123 2.64 3.35 7.20
C VAL A 123 3.58 3.27 8.41
N ILE A 124 4.61 4.10 8.42
CA ILE A 124 5.60 4.17 9.49
C ILE A 124 5.51 5.52 10.18
N ASP A 125 5.06 5.51 11.42
CA ASP A 125 5.03 6.69 12.28
C ASP A 125 6.27 6.75 13.18
N ILE A 126 7.07 7.81 13.03
CA ILE A 126 8.26 8.04 13.86
C ILE A 126 7.84 8.57 15.23
N LYS A 127 7.56 7.64 16.14
CA LYS A 127 7.00 7.91 17.48
C LYS A 127 7.85 8.83 18.34
N ARG A 128 9.17 8.84 18.13
CA ARG A 128 10.12 9.67 18.89
C ARG A 128 10.43 11.01 18.23
N ALA A 129 9.86 11.28 17.05
CA ALA A 129 10.05 12.57 16.40
C ALA A 129 9.34 13.67 17.21
N ILE A 130 10.08 14.74 17.49
CA ILE A 130 9.60 15.92 18.21
C ILE A 130 9.41 17.03 17.18
N GLY A 131 8.29 17.73 17.24
CA GLY A 131 7.93 18.72 16.22
C GLY A 131 6.48 19.16 16.28
N LYS A 132 6.24 20.43 15.91
CA LYS A 132 4.89 20.98 15.72
C LYS A 132 4.30 20.60 14.36
N HIS A 133 5.14 20.47 13.34
CA HIS A 133 4.72 20.16 11.98
C HIS A 133 4.93 18.68 11.69
N THR A 134 3.92 18.06 11.08
CA THR A 134 4.04 16.66 10.63
C THR A 134 4.36 16.65 9.16
N ILE A 135 5.49 16.05 8.81
CA ILE A 135 5.96 15.89 7.43
C ILE A 135 5.77 14.42 7.07
N SER A 136 4.92 14.18 6.10
CA SER A 136 4.63 12.86 5.57
C SER A 136 5.28 12.69 4.21
N VAL A 137 5.98 11.58 3.98
CA VAL A 137 6.61 11.23 2.70
C VAL A 137 6.03 9.91 2.21
N GLU A 138 5.22 9.98 1.16
CA GLU A 138 4.72 8.82 0.43
C GLU A 138 5.71 8.47 -0.67
N LEU A 139 6.14 7.21 -0.74
CA LEU A 139 6.84 6.65 -1.89
C LEU A 139 6.00 5.52 -2.47
N LYS A 140 5.66 5.65 -3.75
CA LYS A 140 5.11 4.55 -4.54
C LYS A 140 6.24 3.83 -5.25
N LYS A 141 6.33 2.51 -5.06
CA LYS A 141 7.42 1.73 -5.62
C LYS A 141 7.33 1.69 -7.15
N GLY A 142 8.48 1.80 -7.81
CA GLY A 142 8.61 1.58 -9.24
C GLY A 142 8.93 0.12 -9.58
N GLU A 143 9.06 -0.15 -10.87
CA GLU A 143 9.29 -1.52 -11.39
C GLU A 143 10.64 -2.12 -10.96
N ALA A 144 11.64 -1.27 -10.67
CA ALA A 144 12.98 -1.71 -10.25
C ALA A 144 13.15 -1.76 -8.73
N PHE A 145 12.11 -1.47 -7.95
CA PHE A 145 12.16 -1.48 -6.48
C PHE A 145 12.40 -2.90 -5.95
N GLN A 146 13.51 -3.12 -5.27
CA GLN A 146 13.81 -4.37 -4.56
C GLN A 146 14.02 -4.11 -3.07
N TYR A 147 15.22 -3.65 -2.71
CA TYR A 147 15.62 -3.39 -1.33
C TYR A 147 16.39 -2.07 -1.24
N PRO A 148 15.76 -0.93 -1.59
CA PRO A 148 16.45 0.33 -1.61
C PRO A 148 16.79 0.81 -0.21
N LEU A 149 17.97 1.39 -0.07
CA LEU A 149 18.42 2.13 1.09
C LEU A 149 18.07 3.59 0.87
N PHE A 150 17.60 4.29 1.91
CA PHE A 150 17.27 5.70 1.76
C PHE A 150 17.36 6.51 3.04
N ALA A 151 17.50 7.82 2.82
CA ALA A 151 17.42 8.87 3.82
C ALA A 151 16.39 9.91 3.39
N ILE A 152 15.71 10.50 4.36
CA ILE A 152 14.80 11.64 4.18
C ILE A 152 15.28 12.73 5.15
N TRP A 153 15.51 13.94 4.67
CA TRP A 153 15.94 15.05 5.53
C TRP A 153 15.45 16.41 5.02
N ILE A 154 15.63 17.42 5.87
CA ILE A 154 15.32 18.82 5.59
C ILE A 154 16.62 19.60 5.43
N GLU A 155 16.67 20.44 4.40
CA GLU A 155 17.65 21.52 4.26
C GLU A 155 16.97 22.88 4.31
N ASP A 156 17.71 23.91 4.72
CA ASP A 156 17.28 25.29 4.53
C ASP A 156 17.35 25.72 3.05
N ALA A 157 16.91 26.94 2.76
CA ALA A 157 16.95 27.49 1.40
C ALA A 157 18.37 27.62 0.83
N GLN A 158 19.40 27.63 1.68
CA GLN A 158 20.82 27.71 1.30
C GLN A 158 21.45 26.32 1.10
N GLY A 159 20.72 25.24 1.39
CA GLY A 159 21.19 23.87 1.27
C GLY A 159 21.98 23.37 2.49
N ASN A 160 21.86 24.04 3.65
CA ASN A 160 22.42 23.55 4.90
C ASN A 160 21.50 22.49 5.51
N TYR A 161 22.09 21.39 5.98
CA TYR A 161 21.36 20.33 6.67
C TYR A 161 20.72 20.85 7.97
N ILE A 162 19.44 20.53 8.16
CA ILE A 162 18.70 20.85 9.40
C ILE A 162 18.49 19.58 10.23
N GLN A 163 17.80 18.58 9.65
CA GLN A 163 17.34 17.42 10.40
C GLN A 163 17.04 16.24 9.48
N THR A 164 17.43 15.03 9.88
CA THR A 164 16.99 13.77 9.28
C THR A 164 15.59 13.43 9.78
N LEU A 165 14.65 13.21 8.85
CA LEU A 165 13.28 12.79 9.13
C LEU A 165 13.15 11.28 9.21
N TYR A 166 13.96 10.56 8.42
CA TYR A 166 14.03 9.11 8.40
C TYR A 166 15.35 8.61 7.80
N ILE A 167 15.85 7.48 8.31
CA ILE A 167 16.98 6.76 7.72
C ILE A 167 16.79 5.25 7.87
N SER A 168 17.16 4.47 6.86
CA SER A 168 17.17 3.01 6.97
C SER A 168 18.09 2.54 8.12
N ARG A 169 17.60 1.66 9.01
CA ARG A 169 18.33 1.14 10.19
C ARG A 169 19.72 0.59 9.88
N VAL A 170 19.86 -0.12 8.76
CA VAL A 170 21.14 -0.71 8.36
C VAL A 170 22.17 0.36 7.98
N ILE A 171 21.71 1.53 7.49
CA ILE A 171 22.56 2.68 7.23
C ILE A 171 22.89 3.43 8.52
N SER A 172 21.89 3.68 9.38
CA SER A 172 22.10 4.42 10.63
C SER A 172 23.09 3.74 11.57
N SER A 173 23.15 2.41 11.56
CA SER A 173 24.03 1.61 12.42
C SER A 173 25.28 1.05 11.72
N SER A 174 25.32 1.06 10.39
CA SER A 174 26.25 0.26 9.56
C SER A 174 26.22 -1.24 9.84
N LYS A 175 25.17 -1.77 10.50
CA LYS A 175 25.01 -3.21 10.75
C LYS A 175 24.08 -3.81 9.71
N PHE A 176 24.62 -4.69 8.88
CA PHE A 176 23.87 -5.41 7.85
C PHE A 176 23.60 -6.83 8.34
N ASP A 177 22.35 -7.29 8.22
CA ASP A 177 21.94 -8.62 8.68
C ASP A 177 22.67 -9.75 7.91
N PHE A 178 23.04 -9.49 6.65
CA PHE A 178 23.85 -10.37 5.81
C PHE A 178 25.21 -9.70 5.51
N GLY A 179 25.96 -9.37 6.56
CA GLY A 179 27.18 -8.57 6.45
C GLY A 179 28.45 -9.38 6.17
N LYS A 180 28.55 -10.60 6.71
CA LYS A 180 29.73 -11.47 6.54
C LYS A 180 29.30 -12.93 6.39
N LYS A 181 30.05 -13.68 5.57
CA LYS A 181 29.89 -15.14 5.45
C LYS A 181 30.90 -15.83 6.37
N VAL A 182 30.41 -16.61 7.33
CA VAL A 182 31.21 -17.39 8.28
C VAL A 182 30.78 -18.86 8.13
N ASN A 183 31.74 -19.73 7.79
CA ASN A 183 31.52 -21.18 7.62
C ASN A 183 30.32 -21.54 6.71
N GLY A 184 30.10 -20.77 5.63
CA GLY A 184 29.00 -21.00 4.69
C GLY A 184 27.70 -20.28 5.02
N THR A 185 27.54 -19.76 6.24
CA THR A 185 26.33 -19.08 6.73
C THR A 185 26.53 -17.57 6.75
N TRP A 186 25.48 -16.82 6.47
CA TRP A 186 25.50 -15.36 6.59
C TRP A 186 25.21 -14.92 8.02
N GLU A 187 26.02 -13.99 8.51
CA GLU A 187 25.89 -13.40 9.83
C GLU A 187 25.83 -11.88 9.75
N SER A 188 25.21 -11.27 10.77
CA SER A 188 25.18 -9.82 10.90
C SER A 188 26.58 -9.29 11.16
N ALA A 189 26.99 -8.28 10.40
CA ALA A 189 28.29 -7.65 10.58
C ALA A 189 28.23 -6.15 10.33
N THR A 190 29.17 -5.43 10.93
CA THR A 190 29.42 -4.03 10.61
C THR A 190 30.08 -3.95 9.24
N VAL A 191 29.38 -3.33 8.28
CA VAL A 191 29.87 -3.13 6.90
C VAL A 191 29.75 -1.66 6.57
N ARG A 192 30.86 -1.06 6.10
CA ARG A 192 30.90 0.34 5.69
C ARG A 192 30.49 0.44 4.23
N ARG A 193 29.44 1.22 3.97
CA ARG A 193 28.94 1.48 2.61
C ARG A 193 28.83 2.97 2.32
N PRO A 194 29.96 3.71 2.25
CA PRO A 194 29.95 5.15 1.94
C PRO A 194 29.26 5.45 0.59
N GLU A 195 29.26 4.51 -0.35
CA GLU A 195 28.55 4.59 -1.63
C GLU A 195 27.02 4.57 -1.51
N ALA A 196 26.48 4.16 -0.35
CA ALA A 196 25.05 3.91 -0.21
C ALA A 196 24.25 5.21 -0.30
N LEU A 197 24.56 6.19 0.56
CA LEU A 197 23.87 7.48 0.64
C LEU A 197 24.89 8.61 0.85
N PRO A 198 25.77 8.84 -0.13
CA PRO A 198 26.87 9.78 0.01
C PRO A 198 26.43 11.23 0.10
N TYR A 199 25.35 11.62 -0.57
CA TYR A 199 24.91 13.01 -0.53
C TYR A 199 24.42 13.40 0.87
N TRP A 200 23.48 12.62 1.42
CA TRP A 200 22.95 12.82 2.77
C TRP A 200 24.04 12.73 3.83
N SER A 201 24.89 11.70 3.78
CA SER A 201 25.89 11.50 4.85
C SER A 201 26.90 12.66 4.91
N HIS A 202 27.34 13.17 3.76
CA HIS A 202 28.20 14.34 3.71
C HIS A 202 27.47 15.63 4.12
N LYS A 203 26.20 15.80 3.72
CA LYS A 203 25.35 16.94 4.14
C LYS A 203 25.16 16.98 5.65
N ARG A 204 24.96 15.82 6.28
CA ARG A 204 24.90 15.66 7.74
C ARG A 204 26.21 16.10 8.41
N GLY A 205 27.35 15.96 7.74
CA GLY A 205 28.61 16.59 8.16
C GLY A 205 29.32 15.94 9.36
N ILE A 206 28.79 14.86 9.94
CA ILE A 206 29.38 14.19 11.10
C ILE A 206 30.24 13.00 10.63
N LYS A 207 31.55 13.09 10.86
CA LYS A 207 32.49 12.00 10.56
C LYS A 207 32.53 10.98 11.70
N ALA A 208 32.56 9.70 11.34
CA ALA A 208 32.86 8.61 12.26
C ALA A 208 34.38 8.53 12.55
N ALA A 209 34.76 7.68 13.50
CA ALA A 209 36.15 7.49 13.92
C ALA A 209 37.07 7.00 12.80
N ASP A 210 36.53 6.36 11.75
CA ASP A 210 37.25 5.91 10.57
C ASP A 210 37.37 6.99 9.47
N GLY A 211 36.90 8.22 9.74
CA GLY A 211 36.95 9.36 8.83
C GLY A 211 35.85 9.43 7.78
N LEU A 212 35.01 8.39 7.67
CA LEU A 212 33.85 8.38 6.76
C LEU A 212 32.68 9.16 7.38
N TYR A 213 31.86 9.78 6.53
CA TYR A 213 30.62 10.43 6.95
C TYR A 213 29.46 9.46 7.22
N MET A 214 29.61 8.22 6.77
CA MET A 214 28.63 7.16 7.02
C MET A 214 28.55 6.87 8.53
N PRO A 215 27.36 6.85 9.16
CA PRO A 215 27.24 6.59 10.59
C PRO A 215 27.83 5.23 11.00
N LEU A 216 28.54 5.17 12.12
CA LEU A 216 29.12 3.94 12.66
C LEU A 216 28.52 3.66 14.06
N GLY A 217 27.60 2.71 14.16
CA GLY A 217 26.85 2.45 15.40
C GLY A 217 25.69 3.43 15.62
N ASN A 218 25.04 3.34 16.79
CA ASN A 218 23.84 4.13 17.08
C ASN A 218 24.22 5.59 17.39
N SER A 219 24.18 6.44 16.37
CA SER A 219 24.37 7.89 16.53
C SER A 219 23.10 8.53 17.11
N SER A 220 23.25 9.28 18.20
CA SER A 220 22.11 9.79 19.00
C SER A 220 21.18 10.74 18.24
N ASP A 221 21.70 11.46 17.25
CA ASP A 221 20.96 12.41 16.41
C ASP A 221 20.01 11.73 15.41
N ILE A 222 20.27 10.48 15.04
CA ILE A 222 19.48 9.74 14.02
C ILE A 222 18.84 8.46 14.54
N ASP A 223 19.20 7.99 15.75
CA ASP A 223 18.64 6.77 16.35
C ASP A 223 17.09 6.82 16.41
N ALA A 224 16.56 7.97 16.85
CA ALA A 224 15.12 8.22 16.95
C ALA A 224 14.39 8.26 15.60
N TYR A 225 15.11 8.43 14.50
CA TYR A 225 14.58 8.55 13.13
C TYR A 225 14.93 7.32 12.27
N SER A 226 15.52 6.27 12.87
CA SER A 226 15.89 5.06 12.15
C SER A 226 14.80 3.99 12.22
N GLY A 227 14.59 3.28 11.10
CA GLY A 227 13.53 2.28 10.99
C GLY A 227 13.86 1.12 10.06
N ALA A 228 13.04 0.07 10.10
CA ALA A 228 13.13 -1.02 9.14
C ALA A 228 12.85 -0.49 7.73
N THR A 229 13.65 -0.91 6.76
CA THR A 229 13.47 -0.55 5.35
C THR A 229 12.17 -1.19 4.82
N PRO A 230 11.19 -0.39 4.35
CA PRO A 230 9.97 -0.91 3.75
C PRO A 230 10.25 -1.78 2.53
N THR A 231 9.41 -2.79 2.30
CA THR A 231 9.53 -3.71 1.14
C THR A 231 8.49 -3.45 0.05
N GLY A 232 7.61 -2.47 0.24
CA GLY A 232 6.51 -2.12 -0.66
C GLY A 232 6.35 -0.62 -0.87
N ASN A 233 5.14 -0.18 -1.25
CA ASN A 233 4.82 1.25 -1.14
C ASN A 233 4.79 1.63 0.33
N PHE A 234 5.19 2.85 0.66
CA PHE A 234 5.23 3.27 2.05
C PHE A 234 4.91 4.75 2.24
N ILE A 235 4.50 5.07 3.46
CA ILE A 235 4.32 6.42 3.96
C ILE A 235 5.11 6.55 5.25
N ILE A 236 6.07 7.47 5.28
CA ILE A 236 6.78 7.83 6.51
C ILE A 236 6.17 9.11 7.08
N ASN A 237 5.68 9.07 8.32
CA ASN A 237 5.27 10.26 9.05
C ASN A 237 6.34 10.60 10.10
N SER A 238 6.94 11.78 9.94
CA SER A 238 7.92 12.31 10.88
C SER A 238 7.51 13.71 11.34
N LYS A 239 8.13 14.20 12.40
CA LYS A 239 7.87 15.52 12.97
C LYS A 239 9.13 16.36 12.99
N SER A 240 8.95 17.67 12.82
CA SER A 240 10.03 18.64 12.90
C SER A 240 9.60 19.92 13.62
N GLU A 241 10.57 20.53 14.31
CA GLU A 241 10.43 21.83 15.00
C GLU A 241 10.79 23.02 14.09
N ILE A 242 10.92 22.81 12.77
CA ILE A 242 11.12 23.91 11.83
C ILE A 242 10.01 24.96 11.98
N THR A 243 10.38 26.22 11.81
CA THR A 243 9.41 27.33 11.79
C THR A 243 8.81 27.46 10.40
N LYS A 244 7.79 28.30 10.23
CA LYS A 244 7.29 28.61 8.88
C LYS A 244 8.35 29.36 8.10
N GLY A 245 8.70 28.86 6.92
CA GLY A 245 9.80 29.39 6.13
C GLY A 245 9.99 28.63 4.82
N ASN A 246 11.11 28.89 4.16
CA ASN A 246 11.47 28.21 2.91
C ASN A 246 12.47 27.10 3.21
N TYR A 247 12.12 25.88 2.81
CA TYR A 247 12.89 24.68 3.07
C TYR A 247 12.93 23.78 1.84
N LYS A 248 13.86 22.85 1.85
CA LYS A 248 13.91 21.74 0.92
C LYS A 248 13.73 20.46 1.70
N ILE A 249 12.86 19.58 1.24
CA ILE A 249 12.83 18.20 1.71
C ILE A 249 13.47 17.35 0.63
N LEU A 250 14.41 16.52 1.06
CA LEU A 250 15.19 15.68 0.16
C LEU A 250 15.01 14.21 0.52
N VAL A 251 15.05 13.38 -0.51
CA VAL A 251 15.08 11.93 -0.41
C VAL A 251 16.25 11.42 -1.25
N GLU A 252 17.18 10.70 -0.63
CA GLU A 252 18.24 10.00 -1.35
C GLU A 252 17.93 8.51 -1.34
N LEU A 253 17.91 7.87 -2.51
CA LEU A 253 17.56 6.46 -2.72
C LEU A 253 18.70 5.75 -3.43
N ASN A 254 19.06 4.57 -2.95
CA ASN A 254 20.05 3.73 -3.62
C ASN A 254 19.68 2.25 -3.54
N GLN A 255 20.05 1.48 -4.56
CA GLN A 255 19.92 0.04 -4.59
C GLN A 255 21.26 -0.59 -4.98
N SER A 256 21.80 -1.41 -4.09
CA SER A 256 23.06 -2.12 -4.36
C SER A 256 22.95 -3.06 -5.57
N TYR A 257 24.06 -3.23 -6.29
CA TYR A 257 24.18 -4.12 -7.46
C TYR A 257 23.31 -3.75 -8.67
N ASP A 258 22.88 -2.49 -8.78
CA ASP A 258 22.09 -2.00 -9.92
C ASP A 258 22.96 -1.63 -11.13
N TRP A 259 23.57 -2.63 -11.75
CA TRP A 259 24.47 -2.45 -12.90
C TRP A 259 23.72 -2.12 -14.20
N ASN A 260 24.38 -1.40 -15.11
CA ASN A 260 23.91 -1.17 -16.47
C ASN A 260 25.07 -1.12 -17.48
N GLU A 261 24.81 -0.71 -18.72
CA GLU A 261 25.83 -0.64 -19.78
C GLU A 261 26.97 0.34 -19.46
N TYR A 262 26.68 1.41 -18.72
CA TYR A 262 27.68 2.38 -18.29
C TYR A 262 28.32 1.93 -16.98
N TYR A 263 27.56 1.88 -15.89
CA TYR A 263 27.97 1.38 -14.58
C TYR A 263 28.08 -0.15 -14.63
N THR A 264 29.19 -0.64 -15.18
CA THR A 264 29.60 -2.04 -15.17
C THR A 264 30.45 -2.34 -13.94
N LYS A 265 30.66 -3.63 -13.63
CA LYS A 265 31.45 -4.09 -12.48
C LYS A 265 32.89 -3.57 -12.47
N ASP A 266 33.48 -3.45 -13.64
CA ASP A 266 34.90 -3.13 -13.81
C ASP A 266 35.13 -1.69 -14.29
N ARG A 267 34.11 -0.83 -14.26
CA ARG A 267 34.18 0.54 -14.79
C ARG A 267 35.28 1.39 -14.13
N TYR A 268 35.43 1.26 -12.82
CA TYR A 268 36.36 2.07 -12.02
C TYR A 268 37.38 1.19 -11.29
N PRO A 269 38.29 0.51 -12.01
CA PRO A 269 39.14 -0.54 -11.45
C PRO A 269 40.09 -0.03 -10.35
N ASN A 270 40.42 1.27 -10.38
CA ASN A 270 41.29 1.91 -9.39
C ASN A 270 40.52 2.48 -8.18
N ASP A 271 39.19 2.41 -8.17
CA ASP A 271 38.36 2.86 -7.06
C ASP A 271 38.14 1.69 -6.09
N LYS A 272 38.79 1.76 -4.93
CA LYS A 272 38.78 0.68 -3.92
C LYS A 272 37.39 0.40 -3.33
N ILE A 273 36.46 1.35 -3.41
CA ILE A 273 35.08 1.13 -2.98
C ILE A 273 34.31 0.50 -4.14
N TYR A 274 34.35 1.09 -5.33
CA TYR A 274 33.56 0.62 -6.46
C TYR A 274 34.01 -0.76 -6.98
N SER A 275 35.30 -0.96 -7.17
CA SER A 275 35.86 -2.25 -7.63
C SER A 275 36.44 -3.07 -6.48
N GLY A 276 36.02 -2.81 -5.25
CA GLY A 276 36.50 -3.52 -4.06
C GLY A 276 35.39 -3.82 -3.06
N SER A 277 35.35 -3.08 -1.95
CA SER A 277 34.52 -3.43 -0.79
C SER A 277 33.05 -3.02 -0.90
N GLY A 278 32.72 -2.09 -1.79
CA GLY A 278 31.38 -1.52 -1.94
C GLY A 278 30.43 -2.46 -2.66
N GLN A 279 29.13 -2.27 -2.41
CA GLN A 279 28.06 -2.96 -3.13
C GLN A 279 27.40 -1.98 -4.09
N VAL A 280 28.18 -1.60 -5.10
CA VAL A 280 27.92 -0.52 -6.05
C VAL A 280 27.08 -0.97 -7.24
N GLY A 281 26.82 -0.02 -8.14
CA GLY A 281 26.07 -0.12 -9.37
C GLY A 281 25.89 1.29 -9.91
N GLN A 282 24.69 1.61 -10.35
CA GLN A 282 24.26 2.98 -10.53
C GLN A 282 24.31 3.76 -9.20
N PRO A 283 24.59 5.07 -9.26
CA PRO A 283 24.68 5.92 -8.07
C PRO A 283 23.32 6.11 -7.41
N SER A 284 23.35 6.54 -6.14
CA SER A 284 22.16 7.01 -5.43
C SER A 284 21.49 8.17 -6.16
N LEU A 285 20.16 8.24 -6.12
CA LEU A 285 19.37 9.31 -6.73
C LEU A 285 18.80 10.24 -5.67
N ILE A 286 18.86 11.55 -5.93
CA ILE A 286 18.39 12.60 -5.03
C ILE A 286 17.13 13.20 -5.61
N TYR A 287 16.05 13.15 -4.84
CA TYR A 287 14.78 13.79 -5.12
C TYR A 287 14.61 14.99 -4.17
N GLU A 288 14.08 16.09 -4.69
CA GLU A 288 13.87 17.33 -3.93
C GLU A 288 12.42 17.81 -4.09
N ALA A 289 11.83 18.31 -3.01
CA ALA A 289 10.65 19.18 -3.05
C ALA A 289 10.90 20.45 -2.24
N GLN A 290 10.53 21.60 -2.80
CA GLN A 290 10.61 22.89 -2.12
C GLN A 290 9.33 23.19 -1.37
N ILE A 291 9.49 23.60 -0.11
CA ILE A 291 8.43 24.02 0.79
C ILE A 291 8.57 25.52 1.00
N SER A 292 7.47 26.23 0.82
CA SER A 292 7.34 27.66 1.08
C SER A 292 6.56 27.92 2.37
N SER A 293 6.67 29.13 2.92
CA SER A 293 5.94 29.50 4.14
C SER A 293 4.43 29.28 4.05
N ASN A 294 3.83 29.41 2.86
CA ASN A 294 2.38 29.26 2.67
C ASN A 294 1.94 27.79 2.75
N ASP A 295 2.84 26.85 2.46
CA ASP A 295 2.52 25.42 2.43
C ASP A 295 2.19 24.87 3.84
N PHE A 296 2.67 25.55 4.89
CA PHE A 296 2.39 25.22 6.30
C PHE A 296 0.95 25.49 6.71
N ASP A 297 0.23 26.35 5.99
CA ASP A 297 -1.15 26.74 6.29
C ASP A 297 -2.18 25.99 5.43
N SER A 298 -1.75 25.32 4.37
CA SER A 298 -2.64 24.77 3.35
C SER A 298 -2.73 23.25 3.33
N ASN A 299 -2.14 22.54 4.31
CA ASN A 299 -1.97 21.08 4.26
C ASN A 299 -1.41 20.61 2.90
N ALA A 300 -0.30 21.22 2.47
CA ALA A 300 0.15 21.13 1.08
C ALA A 300 0.65 19.72 0.71
N TYR A 301 0.36 19.32 -0.54
CA TYR A 301 0.99 18.18 -1.20
C TYR A 301 1.98 18.67 -2.26
N LYS A 302 3.19 18.11 -2.29
CA LYS A 302 4.22 18.42 -3.28
C LYS A 302 4.77 17.13 -3.89
N LEU A 303 4.83 17.09 -5.22
CA LEU A 303 5.57 16.04 -5.92
C LEU A 303 7.07 16.36 -5.83
N MET A 304 7.90 15.36 -5.53
CA MET A 304 9.35 15.53 -5.56
C MET A 304 9.89 15.35 -6.98
N ASN A 305 10.89 16.14 -7.34
CA ASN A 305 11.58 16.05 -8.61
C ASN A 305 12.92 15.34 -8.43
N LEU A 306 13.30 14.47 -9.37
CA LEU A 306 14.66 13.93 -9.45
C LEU A 306 15.61 15.05 -9.88
N VAL A 307 16.51 15.46 -8.98
CA VAL A 307 17.42 16.61 -9.20
C VAL A 307 18.85 16.19 -9.54
N GLY A 308 19.22 14.94 -9.29
CA GLY A 308 20.55 14.43 -9.63
C GLY A 308 20.88 13.12 -8.93
N HIS A 309 22.17 12.81 -8.89
CA HIS A 309 22.70 11.61 -8.26
C HIS A 309 23.91 11.93 -7.39
N GLY A 310 24.23 11.04 -6.45
CA GLY A 310 25.42 11.13 -5.59
C GLY A 310 26.67 10.55 -6.26
N HIS A 311 27.82 10.63 -5.59
CA HIS A 311 29.04 10.00 -6.09
C HIS A 311 28.93 8.47 -6.05
N TYR A 312 29.19 7.78 -7.17
CA TYR A 312 29.03 6.32 -7.34
C TYR A 312 29.78 5.44 -6.31
N SER A 313 30.86 5.97 -5.72
CA SER A 313 31.64 5.33 -4.65
C SER A 313 31.65 6.09 -3.33
N GLY A 314 30.87 7.17 -3.23
CA GLY A 314 30.75 7.98 -2.01
C GLY A 314 32.02 8.70 -1.56
N LYS A 315 32.85 9.15 -2.51
CA LYS A 315 34.05 9.95 -2.21
C LYS A 315 33.73 11.38 -1.75
N ASN A 316 32.61 11.93 -2.20
CA ASN A 316 32.15 13.27 -1.86
C ASN A 316 30.62 13.34 -1.75
N GLY A 317 30.13 14.47 -1.27
CA GLY A 317 28.71 14.81 -1.13
C GLY A 317 28.22 15.78 -2.21
N GLU A 318 28.81 15.74 -3.41
CA GLU A 318 28.39 16.61 -4.51
C GLU A 318 27.12 16.09 -5.17
N LEU A 319 26.32 17.00 -5.72
CA LEU A 319 25.14 16.68 -6.52
C LEU A 319 25.54 16.69 -8.00
N TYR A 320 25.34 15.56 -8.69
CA TYR A 320 25.60 15.44 -10.11
C TYR A 320 24.27 15.45 -10.86
N GLU A 321 24.05 16.49 -11.67
CA GLU A 321 22.78 16.67 -12.40
C GLU A 321 22.70 15.82 -13.69
N ASP A 322 23.84 15.36 -14.21
CA ASP A 322 23.87 14.52 -15.41
C ASP A 322 23.36 13.10 -15.11
N LEU A 323 22.12 12.84 -15.54
CA LEU A 323 21.46 11.56 -15.39
C LEU A 323 21.51 10.70 -16.67
N SER A 324 22.28 11.10 -17.69
CA SER A 324 22.29 10.43 -19.01
C SER A 324 22.64 8.94 -18.93
N GLN A 325 23.50 8.57 -17.97
CA GLN A 325 24.00 7.21 -17.77
C GLN A 325 23.20 6.39 -16.75
N VAL A 326 22.17 7.00 -16.15
CA VAL A 326 21.28 6.35 -15.17
C VAL A 326 20.06 5.79 -15.90
N THR A 327 19.82 4.49 -15.75
CA THR A 327 18.76 3.72 -16.38
C THR A 327 17.79 3.13 -15.35
N SER A 328 18.01 1.91 -14.86
CA SER A 328 17.09 1.20 -13.95
C SER A 328 16.91 1.89 -12.60
N ALA A 329 17.90 2.64 -12.11
CA ALA A 329 17.77 3.36 -10.85
C ALA A 329 16.63 4.40 -10.88
N LYS A 330 16.35 5.01 -12.05
CA LYS A 330 15.21 5.94 -12.24
C LYS A 330 13.85 5.26 -12.06
N LYS A 331 13.81 3.92 -12.14
CA LYS A 331 12.61 3.11 -11.99
C LYS A 331 12.46 2.51 -10.59
N ILE A 332 13.32 2.89 -9.63
CA ILE A 332 13.18 2.44 -8.23
C ILE A 332 11.96 3.08 -7.59
N ALA A 333 11.75 4.39 -7.78
CA ALA A 333 10.56 5.10 -7.31
C ALA A 333 9.69 5.48 -8.51
N ASP A 334 8.39 5.15 -8.45
CA ASP A 334 7.41 5.62 -9.45
C ASP A 334 7.06 7.09 -9.20
N ARG A 335 6.85 7.43 -7.92
CA ARG A 335 6.66 8.80 -7.45
C ARG A 335 7.00 8.93 -5.98
N ILE A 336 7.30 10.15 -5.56
CA ILE A 336 7.46 10.52 -4.16
C ILE A 336 6.67 11.80 -3.90
N ILE A 337 5.80 11.77 -2.90
CA ILE A 337 4.92 12.90 -2.54
C ILE A 337 5.20 13.30 -1.10
N ILE A 338 5.43 14.59 -0.89
CA ILE A 338 5.45 15.20 0.42
C ILE A 338 4.05 15.69 0.75
N HIS A 339 3.62 15.46 1.99
CA HIS A 339 2.45 16.09 2.58
C HIS A 339 2.85 16.76 3.89
N LEU A 340 2.75 18.09 3.91
CA LEU A 340 2.99 18.92 5.08
C LEU A 340 1.65 19.16 5.80
N LYS A 341 1.55 18.72 7.06
CA LYS A 341 0.35 18.79 7.90
C LYS A 341 0.54 19.74 9.08
#